data_AF-A0A8S1JDB7-F1
#
_entry.id   AF-A0A8S1JDB7-F1
#
_cell.length_a   1.000
_cell.length_b   1.000
_cell.length_c   1.000
_cell.angle_alpha   90.00
_cell.angle_beta   90.00
_cell.angle_gamma   90.00
#
_symmetry.space_group_name_H-M   'P 1'
#
loop_
_entity.id
_entity.type
_entity.pdbx_description
1 polymer ?
#
loop_
_entity_poly.entity_id
_entity_poly.type
_entity_poly.pdbx_seq_one_letter_code
_entity_poly.pdbx_strand_id
1 'polypeptide(L)'
;MGGPFPGLRHLSLRHPPLQNDAAVATLLAHGNGLTWAQAAPVVVDLFVRPSLTLAVCGCFRRELLRLVVSLGELGGSEGRQGRSLSTVAVGVALLRAVEAAPRIRRVVLQHFLETPCPLDSISGGVLPDGLTDLEVARACLRGVRAVPELGQCWGPSWFVRLLKHEVADVRWCCVEAISHIRQLTDYNRERLAHLVLTEEETLGCLLR
;
A
#
# COMPACT_ATOMS: atom_id res chain seq x y z
N MET A 1 -3.64 6.55 27.80
CA MET A 1 -3.52 6.21 26.37
C MET A 1 -4.60 6.94 25.60
N GLY A 2 -4.31 7.54 24.44
CA GLY A 2 -5.35 8.16 23.61
C GLY A 2 -6.26 7.09 23.00
N GLY A 3 -7.57 7.32 22.98
CA GLY A 3 -8.51 6.47 22.25
C GLY A 3 -8.46 6.74 20.73
N PRO A 4 -9.12 5.93 19.88
CA PRO A 4 -9.22 6.15 18.43
C PRO A 4 -10.03 7.39 18.04
N PHE A 5 -10.87 7.91 18.94
CA PHE A 5 -11.82 8.98 18.67
C PHE A 5 -11.19 10.27 18.09
N PRO A 6 -10.10 10.83 18.63
CA PRO A 6 -9.48 12.03 18.08
C PRO A 6 -8.97 11.82 16.65
N GLY A 7 -8.41 10.64 16.35
CA GLY A 7 -7.94 10.27 15.01
C GLY A 7 -9.10 10.19 14.01
N LEU A 8 -10.19 9.53 14.39
CA LEU A 8 -11.38 9.39 13.54
C LEU A 8 -12.05 10.74 13.27
N ARG A 9 -12.18 11.59 14.30
CA ARG A 9 -12.71 12.95 14.15
C ARG A 9 -11.86 13.79 13.20
N HIS A 10 -10.54 13.74 13.36
CA HIS A 10 -9.63 14.49 12.50
C HIS A 10 -9.69 14.02 11.05
N LEU A 11 -9.77 12.70 10.83
CA LEU A 11 -9.91 12.12 9.49
C LEU A 11 -11.21 12.57 8.82
N SER A 12 -12.33 12.54 9.53
CA SER A 12 -13.65 12.97 9.04
C SER A 12 -13.70 14.46 8.69
N LEU A 13 -12.97 15.31 9.42
CA LEU A 13 -12.85 16.74 9.11
C LEU A 13 -12.01 17.01 7.85
N ARG A 14 -10.96 16.21 7.61
CA ARG A 14 -10.08 16.36 6.43
C ARG A 14 -10.67 15.76 5.16
N HIS A 15 -11.57 14.79 5.29
CA HIS A 15 -12.22 14.12 4.17
C HIS A 15 -13.75 14.21 4.34
N PRO A 16 -14.37 15.32 3.91
CA PRO A 16 -15.81 15.56 4.06
C PRO A 16 -16.72 14.41 3.60
N PRO A 17 -16.41 13.64 2.54
CA PRO A 17 -17.25 12.50 2.15
C PRO A 17 -17.41 11.43 3.24
N LEU A 18 -16.46 11.31 4.18
CA LEU A 18 -16.55 10.36 5.29
C LEU A 18 -17.60 10.74 6.33
N GLN A 19 -18.11 11.98 6.32
CA GLN A 19 -19.21 12.39 7.20
C GLN A 19 -20.52 11.71 6.82
N ASN A 20 -20.64 11.27 5.56
CA ASN A 20 -21.81 10.54 5.05
C ASN A 20 -21.65 9.02 5.20
N ASP A 21 -20.49 8.52 5.62
CA ASP A 21 -20.25 7.09 5.84
C ASP A 21 -20.91 6.67 7.16
N ALA A 22 -21.94 5.81 7.08
CA ALA A 22 -22.75 5.40 8.23
C ALA A 22 -21.92 4.73 9.33
N ALA A 23 -20.86 3.98 8.97
CA ALA A 23 -20.00 3.32 9.94
C ALA A 23 -19.15 4.35 10.70
N VAL A 24 -18.59 5.33 9.98
CA VAL A 24 -17.83 6.42 10.60
C VAL A 24 -18.72 7.28 11.48
N ALA A 25 -19.92 7.65 11.02
CA ALA A 25 -20.88 8.44 11.78
C ALA A 25 -21.29 7.72 13.08
N THR A 26 -21.56 6.42 13.01
CA THR A 26 -21.89 5.60 14.20
C THR A 26 -20.76 5.60 15.21
N LEU A 27 -19.51 5.43 14.78
CA LEU A 27 -18.35 5.47 15.68
C LEU A 27 -18.12 6.86 16.28
N LEU A 28 -18.34 7.93 15.52
CA LEU A 28 -18.23 9.31 16.01
C LEU A 28 -19.30 9.62 17.08
N ALA A 29 -20.50 9.03 16.98
CA ALA A 29 -21.56 9.20 17.98
C ALA A 29 -21.18 8.61 19.36
N HIS A 30 -20.26 7.64 19.41
CA HIS A 30 -19.77 7.07 20.68
C HIS A 30 -18.81 8.01 21.44
N GLY A 31 -18.29 9.05 20.77
CA GLY A 31 -17.45 10.06 21.42
C GLY A 31 -16.17 9.49 22.04
N ASN A 32 -15.81 10.03 23.21
CA ASN A 32 -14.61 9.62 23.96
C ASN A 32 -14.69 8.18 24.53
N GLY A 33 -15.88 7.56 24.55
CA GLY A 33 -16.07 6.17 24.99
C GLY A 33 -15.64 5.14 23.95
N LEU A 34 -15.29 5.56 22.74
CA LEU A 34 -14.93 4.66 21.65
C LEU A 34 -13.65 3.89 21.93
N THR A 35 -13.74 2.56 21.94
CA THR A 35 -12.58 1.66 22.14
C THR A 35 -11.92 1.29 20.81
N TRP A 36 -10.65 0.86 20.86
CA TRP A 36 -9.95 0.39 19.65
C TRP A 36 -10.63 -0.83 19.03
N ALA A 37 -11.11 -1.78 19.83
CA ALA A 37 -11.79 -2.98 19.34
C ALA A 37 -13.04 -2.65 18.50
N GLN A 38 -13.76 -1.58 18.86
CA GLN A 38 -14.92 -1.09 18.10
C GLN A 38 -14.50 -0.33 16.83
N ALA A 39 -13.43 0.47 16.91
CA ALA A 39 -12.99 1.30 15.80
C ALA A 39 -12.18 0.53 14.75
N ALA A 40 -11.42 -0.49 15.15
CA ALA A 40 -10.43 -1.16 14.33
C ALA A 40 -10.98 -1.66 12.97
N PRO A 41 -12.14 -2.35 12.90
CA PRO A 41 -12.65 -2.84 11.61
C PRO A 41 -12.89 -1.72 10.60
N VAL A 42 -13.48 -0.60 11.06
CA VAL A 42 -13.75 0.56 10.20
C VAL A 42 -12.46 1.28 9.83
N VAL A 43 -11.54 1.47 10.77
CA VAL A 43 -10.26 2.14 10.49
C VAL A 43 -9.40 1.30 9.54
N VAL A 44 -9.43 -0.03 9.65
CA VAL A 44 -8.75 -0.94 8.70
C VAL A 44 -9.37 -0.84 7.32
N ASP A 45 -10.70 -0.86 7.20
CA ASP A 45 -11.37 -0.68 5.91
C ASP A 45 -10.99 0.67 5.26
N LEU A 46 -11.00 1.76 6.03
CA LEU A 46 -10.55 3.07 5.56
C LEU A 46 -9.06 3.10 5.21
N PHE A 47 -8.22 2.38 5.94
CA PHE A 47 -6.77 2.32 5.72
C PHE A 47 -6.42 1.66 4.39
N VAL A 48 -7.14 0.60 4.03
CA VAL A 48 -6.92 -0.16 2.79
C VAL A 48 -7.38 0.62 1.55
N ARG A 49 -8.28 1.60 1.70
CA ARG A 49 -8.70 2.50 0.60
C ARG A 49 -7.53 3.38 0.15
N PRO A 50 -7.07 3.29 -1.11
CA PRO A 50 -5.87 3.99 -1.57
C PRO A 50 -5.90 5.51 -1.36
N SER A 51 -7.06 6.13 -1.54
CA SER A 51 -7.26 7.58 -1.38
C SER A 51 -7.17 8.06 0.08
N LEU A 52 -7.27 7.16 1.05
CA LEU A 52 -7.33 7.48 2.49
C LEU A 52 -6.13 6.94 3.27
N THR A 53 -5.38 5.96 2.76
CA THR A 53 -4.27 5.31 3.48
C THR A 53 -3.33 6.31 4.17
N LEU A 54 -2.84 7.33 3.45
CA LEU A 54 -1.90 8.31 4.01
C LEU A 54 -2.57 9.22 5.04
N ALA A 55 -3.84 9.60 4.83
CA ALA A 55 -4.59 10.40 5.79
C ALA A 55 -4.85 9.63 7.08
N VAL A 56 -5.17 8.34 6.97
CA VAL A 56 -5.29 7.42 8.11
C VAL A 56 -3.94 7.30 8.83
N CYS A 57 -2.83 7.12 8.11
CA CYS A 57 -1.49 7.10 8.72
C CYS A 57 -1.19 8.37 9.54
N GLY A 58 -1.55 9.53 9.01
CA GLY A 58 -1.36 10.82 9.68
C GLY A 58 -2.25 10.98 10.92
N CYS A 59 -3.54 10.64 10.81
CA CYS A 59 -4.52 10.81 11.88
C CYS A 59 -4.35 9.79 13.02
N PHE A 60 -3.92 8.56 12.69
CA PHE A 60 -3.70 7.46 13.63
C PHE A 60 -2.22 7.19 13.86
N ARG A 61 -1.37 8.23 13.79
CA ARG A 61 0.07 8.07 13.92
C ARG A 61 0.44 7.32 15.21
N ARG A 62 -0.21 7.55 16.35
CA ARG A 62 0.16 6.87 17.61
C ARG A 62 -0.29 5.40 17.62
N GLU A 63 -1.35 5.09 16.90
CA GLU A 63 -2.02 3.80 16.84
C GLU A 63 -1.62 2.97 15.62
N LEU A 64 -0.79 3.51 14.71
CA LEU A 64 -0.47 2.88 13.42
C LEU A 64 0.08 1.46 13.56
N LEU A 65 0.91 1.19 14.58
CA LEU A 65 1.40 -0.16 14.82
C LEU A 65 0.25 -1.12 15.17
N ARG A 66 -0.70 -0.68 16.00
CA ARG A 66 -1.90 -1.47 16.32
C ARG A 66 -2.78 -1.67 15.10
N LEU A 67 -2.92 -0.65 14.26
CA LEU A 67 -3.65 -0.73 13.00
C LEU A 67 -3.07 -1.79 12.07
N VAL A 68 -1.75 -1.79 11.88
CA VAL A 68 -1.06 -2.77 11.04
C VAL A 68 -1.19 -4.19 11.62
N VAL A 69 -1.11 -4.35 12.94
CA VAL A 69 -1.33 -5.65 13.60
C VAL A 69 -2.76 -6.13 13.42
N SER A 70 -3.76 -5.27 13.67
CA SER A 70 -5.18 -5.59 13.48
C SER A 70 -5.52 -5.95 12.04
N LEU A 71 -4.79 -5.39 11.06
CA LEU A 71 -4.94 -5.75 9.66
C LEU A 71 -4.51 -7.21 9.38
N GLY A 72 -3.47 -7.72 10.04
CA GLY A 72 -3.08 -9.13 9.94
C GLY A 72 -4.12 -10.07 10.56
N GLU A 73 -4.71 -9.69 11.69
CA GLU A 73 -5.76 -10.48 12.37
C GLU A 73 -7.05 -10.55 11.54
N LEU A 74 -7.43 -9.44 10.91
CA LEU A 74 -8.63 -9.37 10.07
C LEU A 74 -8.44 -10.04 8.71
N GLY A 75 -7.22 -9.99 8.13
CA GLY A 75 -6.89 -10.64 6.86
C GLY A 75 -6.83 -12.17 6.94
N GLY A 76 -6.45 -12.74 8.09
CA GLY A 76 -6.39 -14.20 8.29
C GLY A 76 -7.74 -14.88 8.60
N SER A 77 -8.80 -14.11 8.75
CA SER A 77 -10.12 -14.58 9.21
C SER A 77 -11.07 -14.86 8.04
N GLU A 78 -10.75 -15.80 7.14
CA GLU A 78 -11.60 -16.16 5.99
C GLU A 78 -12.99 -16.76 6.35
N GLY A 79 -13.33 -16.90 7.64
CA GLY A 79 -14.51 -17.62 8.12
C GLY A 79 -15.62 -16.81 8.81
N ARG A 80 -15.52 -15.48 8.95
CA ARG A 80 -16.54 -14.69 9.70
C ARG A 80 -17.09 -13.51 8.89
N GLN A 81 -18.09 -13.78 8.04
CA GLN A 81 -19.17 -12.90 7.50
C GLN A 81 -18.96 -11.37 7.34
N GLY A 82 -17.74 -10.86 7.25
CA GLY A 82 -17.41 -9.48 6.91
C GLY A 82 -16.44 -9.48 5.74
N ARG A 83 -16.57 -8.49 4.84
CA ARG A 83 -15.75 -8.31 3.62
C ARG A 83 -14.33 -8.88 3.75
N SER A 84 -14.00 -9.85 2.90
CA SER A 84 -12.60 -10.26 2.69
C SER A 84 -11.84 -9.08 2.09
N LEU A 85 -10.78 -8.65 2.75
CA LEU A 85 -9.92 -7.57 2.27
C LEU A 85 -9.03 -8.10 1.15
N SER A 86 -8.89 -7.35 0.06
CA SER A 86 -7.95 -7.71 -1.01
C SER A 86 -6.52 -7.72 -0.47
N THR A 87 -5.83 -8.86 -0.61
CA THR A 87 -4.41 -8.99 -0.26
C THR A 87 -3.55 -7.94 -0.96
N VAL A 88 -3.91 -7.56 -2.18
CA VAL A 88 -3.20 -6.53 -2.96
C VAL A 88 -3.40 -5.15 -2.33
N ALA A 89 -4.64 -4.81 -1.98
CA ALA A 89 -4.95 -3.50 -1.40
C ALA A 89 -4.32 -3.35 -0.01
N VAL A 90 -4.35 -4.43 0.78
CA VAL A 90 -3.60 -4.54 2.04
C VAL A 90 -2.10 -4.30 1.82
N GLY A 91 -1.49 -5.03 0.88
CA GLY A 91 -0.07 -4.89 0.57
C GLY A 91 0.30 -3.46 0.16
N VAL A 92 -0.48 -2.84 -0.73
CA VAL A 92 -0.29 -1.44 -1.14
C VAL A 92 -0.43 -0.48 0.04
N ALA A 93 -1.41 -0.69 0.92
CA ALA A 93 -1.62 0.16 2.08
C ALA A 93 -0.43 0.09 3.05
N LEU A 94 0.11 -1.11 3.28
CA LEU A 94 1.31 -1.31 4.11
C LEU A 94 2.56 -0.65 3.50
N LEU A 95 2.74 -0.75 2.18
CA LEU A 95 3.86 -0.12 1.48
C LEU A 95 3.80 1.42 1.56
N ARG A 96 2.60 2.00 1.44
CA ARG A 96 2.39 3.45 1.65
C ARG A 96 2.58 3.85 3.11
N ALA A 97 2.17 2.98 4.05
CA ALA A 97 2.32 3.27 5.48
C ALA A 97 3.77 3.23 5.95
N VAL A 98 4.61 2.35 5.38
CA VAL A 98 6.04 2.33 5.74
C VAL A 98 6.77 3.55 5.20
N GLU A 99 6.37 4.08 4.03
CA GLU A 99 6.84 5.37 3.51
C GLU A 99 6.50 6.52 4.49
N ALA A 100 5.26 6.55 5.00
CA ALA A 100 4.82 7.57 5.96
C ALA A 100 5.41 7.39 7.38
N ALA A 101 5.73 6.17 7.78
CA ALA A 101 6.18 5.86 9.13
C ALA A 101 7.20 4.71 9.15
N PRO A 102 8.51 4.98 8.90
CA PRO A 102 9.54 3.95 8.76
C PRO A 102 9.66 2.96 9.93
N ARG A 103 9.23 3.34 11.13
CA ARG A 103 9.22 2.47 12.32
C ARG A 103 8.37 1.20 12.18
N ILE A 104 7.41 1.14 11.26
CA ILE A 104 6.59 -0.07 11.04
C ILE A 104 7.27 -1.09 10.10
N ARG A 105 8.47 -0.77 9.57
CA ARG A 105 9.22 -1.60 8.62
C ARG A 105 9.29 -3.07 8.99
N ARG A 106 9.60 -3.40 10.25
CA ARG A 106 9.73 -4.80 10.69
C ARG A 106 8.41 -5.59 10.54
N VAL A 107 7.28 -4.95 10.82
CA VAL A 107 5.97 -5.60 10.71
C VAL A 107 5.56 -5.76 9.24
N VAL A 108 5.86 -4.76 8.41
CA VAL A 108 5.64 -4.84 6.96
C VAL A 108 6.49 -5.96 6.34
N LEU A 109 7.76 -6.10 6.74
CA LEU A 109 8.60 -7.22 6.30
C LEU A 109 8.03 -8.57 6.73
N GLN A 110 7.62 -8.70 7.99
CA GLN A 110 7.02 -9.95 8.48
C GLN A 110 5.79 -10.35 7.66
N HIS A 111 4.93 -9.38 7.32
CA HIS A 111 3.78 -9.62 6.47
C HIS A 111 4.19 -10.19 5.10
N PHE A 112 5.15 -9.56 4.42
CA PHE A 112 5.61 -10.01 3.10
C PHE A 112 6.47 -11.27 3.10
N LEU A 113 6.80 -11.84 4.26
CA LEU A 113 7.34 -13.21 4.34
C LEU A 113 6.25 -14.27 4.14
N GLU A 114 5.00 -13.92 4.43
CA GLU A 114 3.86 -14.86 4.44
C GLU A 114 2.86 -14.57 3.31
N THR A 115 2.91 -13.38 2.71
CA THR A 115 1.99 -12.96 1.64
C THR A 115 2.70 -12.78 0.29
N PRO A 116 2.02 -13.05 -0.84
CA PRO A 116 2.59 -12.85 -2.17
C PRO A 116 2.92 -11.37 -2.44
N CYS A 117 3.82 -11.14 -3.39
CA CYS A 117 4.19 -9.80 -3.83
C CYS A 117 2.98 -9.13 -4.52
N PRO A 118 2.62 -7.87 -4.20
CA PRO A 118 1.51 -7.20 -4.88
C PRO A 118 1.73 -7.08 -6.40
N LEU A 119 2.98 -7.04 -6.86
CA LEU A 119 3.33 -7.03 -8.29
C LEU A 119 2.87 -8.29 -9.03
N ASP A 120 2.68 -9.42 -8.32
CA ASP A 120 2.17 -10.65 -8.93
C ASP A 120 0.72 -10.50 -9.41
N SER A 121 -0.04 -9.54 -8.87
CA SER A 121 -1.44 -9.29 -9.24
C SER A 121 -1.65 -8.43 -10.49
N ILE A 122 -0.63 -7.65 -10.89
CA ILE A 122 -0.73 -6.76 -12.06
C ILE A 122 -1.04 -7.59 -13.30
N SER A 123 -2.02 -7.20 -14.11
CA SER A 123 -2.45 -8.03 -15.25
C SER A 123 -2.93 -7.26 -16.49
N GLY A 124 -2.85 -5.93 -16.49
CA GLY A 124 -3.37 -5.07 -17.57
C GLY A 124 -4.81 -4.63 -17.32
N GLY A 125 -5.19 -4.37 -16.06
CA GLY A 125 -6.59 -4.13 -15.69
C GLY A 125 -6.78 -3.36 -14.39
N VAL A 126 -8.06 -3.15 -14.03
CA VAL A 126 -8.44 -2.59 -12.72
C VAL A 126 -8.47 -3.71 -11.70
N LEU A 127 -7.69 -3.54 -10.63
CA LEU A 127 -7.59 -4.48 -9.53
C LEU A 127 -8.74 -4.24 -8.53
N PRO A 128 -8.96 -5.17 -7.58
CA PRO A 128 -9.91 -4.97 -6.50
C PRO A 128 -9.68 -3.64 -5.76
N ASP A 129 -10.76 -3.09 -5.20
CA ASP A 129 -10.75 -1.84 -4.42
C ASP A 129 -10.38 -0.57 -5.23
N GLY A 130 -10.47 -0.65 -6.57
CA GLY A 130 -10.26 0.48 -7.48
C GLY A 130 -8.79 0.82 -7.72
N LEU A 131 -7.88 -0.07 -7.33
CA LEU A 131 -6.45 0.08 -7.61
C LEU A 131 -6.16 -0.14 -9.09
N THR A 132 -5.30 0.70 -9.65
CA THR A 132 -4.72 0.49 -10.98
C THR A 132 -3.37 -0.21 -10.89
N ASP A 133 -2.98 -0.91 -11.94
CA ASP A 133 -1.65 -1.54 -12.04
C ASP A 133 -0.50 -0.56 -11.78
N LEU A 134 -0.65 0.69 -12.24
CA LEU A 134 0.32 1.75 -12.01
C LEU A 134 0.43 2.14 -10.53
N GLU A 135 -0.69 2.22 -9.81
CA GLU A 135 -0.66 2.52 -8.38
C GLU A 135 0.01 1.42 -7.57
N VAL A 136 -0.22 0.16 -7.93
CA VAL A 136 0.47 -1.00 -7.32
C VAL A 136 1.96 -0.92 -7.62
N ALA A 137 2.35 -0.74 -8.88
CA ALA A 137 3.75 -0.66 -9.28
C ALA A 137 4.49 0.49 -8.57
N ARG A 138 3.89 1.68 -8.48
CA ARG A 138 4.45 2.83 -7.76
C ARG A 138 4.57 2.57 -6.27
N ALA A 139 3.55 1.97 -5.64
CA ALA A 139 3.61 1.64 -4.22
C ALA A 139 4.71 0.63 -3.92
N CYS A 140 4.86 -0.40 -4.76
CA CYS A 140 5.94 -1.38 -4.65
C CYS A 140 7.33 -0.77 -4.83
N LEU A 141 7.52 0.10 -5.84
CA LEU A 141 8.77 0.82 -6.03
C LEU A 141 9.14 1.66 -4.80
N ARG A 142 8.20 2.45 -4.29
CA ARG A 142 8.42 3.28 -3.09
C ARG A 142 8.71 2.44 -1.86
N GLY A 143 7.96 1.35 -1.68
CA GLY A 143 8.18 0.40 -0.59
C GLY A 143 9.58 -0.22 -0.65
N VAL A 144 10.03 -0.68 -1.82
CA VAL A 144 11.39 -1.21 -2.03
C VAL A 144 12.46 -0.16 -1.73
N ARG A 145 12.26 1.10 -2.13
CA ARG A 145 13.19 2.20 -1.80
C ARG A 145 13.23 2.50 -0.30
N ALA A 146 12.10 2.38 0.40
CA ALA A 146 12.01 2.58 1.84
C ALA A 146 12.52 1.38 2.65
N VAL A 147 12.36 0.17 2.09
CA VAL A 147 12.66 -1.13 2.71
C VAL A 147 13.27 -2.05 1.65
N PRO A 148 14.58 -1.96 1.39
CA PRO A 148 15.25 -2.74 0.34
C PRO A 148 15.13 -4.25 0.54
N GLU A 149 14.95 -4.73 1.77
CA GLU A 149 14.81 -6.15 2.08
C GLU A 149 13.53 -6.77 1.53
N LEU A 150 12.53 -5.96 1.15
CA LEU A 150 11.35 -6.47 0.43
C LEU A 150 11.74 -7.21 -0.85
N GLY A 151 12.83 -6.79 -1.51
CA GLY A 151 13.34 -7.48 -2.69
C GLY A 151 13.87 -8.89 -2.42
N GLN A 152 14.17 -9.24 -1.17
CA GLN A 152 14.56 -10.60 -0.77
C GLN A 152 13.33 -11.47 -0.51
N CYS A 153 12.23 -10.86 -0.06
CA CYS A 153 10.96 -11.53 0.17
C CYS A 153 10.20 -11.77 -1.15
N TRP A 154 10.33 -10.86 -2.11
CA TRP A 154 9.63 -10.92 -3.38
C TRP A 154 10.41 -11.75 -4.39
N GLY A 155 9.84 -12.89 -4.79
CA GLY A 155 10.41 -13.73 -5.84
C GLY A 155 10.56 -12.99 -7.18
N PRO A 156 11.37 -13.50 -8.12
CA PRO A 156 11.65 -12.82 -9.39
C PRO A 156 10.55 -12.97 -10.45
N SER A 157 9.45 -13.69 -10.16
CA SER A 157 8.39 -14.08 -11.12
C SER A 157 7.74 -12.89 -11.82
N TRP A 158 7.46 -11.82 -11.09
CA TRP A 158 6.80 -10.63 -11.63
C TRP A 158 7.68 -9.88 -12.64
N PHE A 159 9.02 -9.95 -12.50
CA PHE A 159 9.95 -9.08 -13.22
C PHE A 159 9.81 -9.20 -14.75
N VAL A 160 10.00 -10.40 -15.29
CA VAL A 160 9.97 -10.65 -16.75
C VAL A 160 8.60 -10.31 -17.34
N ARG A 161 7.53 -10.57 -16.60
CA ARG A 161 6.16 -10.26 -17.01
C ARG A 161 5.93 -8.75 -17.08
N LEU A 162 6.35 -8.01 -16.06
CA LEU A 162 6.14 -6.56 -15.99
C LEU A 162 7.03 -5.76 -16.94
N LEU A 163 8.19 -6.29 -17.36
CA LEU A 163 8.98 -5.68 -18.44
C LEU A 163 8.23 -5.62 -19.78
N LYS A 164 7.21 -6.47 -19.97
CA LYS A 164 6.37 -6.51 -21.19
C LYS A 164 5.00 -5.87 -21.00
N HIS A 165 4.77 -5.19 -19.88
CA HIS A 165 3.49 -4.54 -19.59
C HIS A 165 3.18 -3.45 -20.63
N GLU A 166 1.91 -3.24 -20.99
CA GLU A 166 1.53 -2.25 -22.02
C GLU A 166 1.79 -0.79 -21.60
N VAL A 167 1.62 -0.49 -20.30
CA VAL A 167 1.85 0.84 -19.71
C VAL A 167 3.33 1.09 -19.45
N ALA A 168 3.90 2.11 -20.09
CA ALA A 168 5.30 2.52 -19.93
C ALA A 168 5.70 2.79 -18.46
N ASP A 169 4.88 3.53 -17.70
CA ASP A 169 5.18 3.82 -16.30
C ASP A 169 5.29 2.57 -15.42
N VAL A 170 4.55 1.50 -15.74
CA VAL A 170 4.64 0.21 -15.03
C VAL A 170 5.97 -0.47 -15.37
N ARG A 171 6.37 -0.48 -16.65
CA ARG A 171 7.69 -0.97 -17.09
C ARG A 171 8.82 -0.18 -16.40
N TRP A 172 8.70 1.15 -16.35
CA TRP A 172 9.66 2.02 -15.66
C TRP A 172 9.76 1.72 -14.16
N CYS A 173 8.62 1.59 -13.45
CA CYS A 173 8.63 1.21 -12.03
C CYS A 173 9.31 -0.15 -11.79
N CYS A 174 9.10 -1.10 -12.71
CA CYS A 174 9.74 -2.43 -12.67
C CYS A 174 11.26 -2.33 -12.83
N VAL A 175 11.75 -1.54 -13.80
CA VAL A 175 13.19 -1.28 -14.01
C VAL A 175 13.82 -0.62 -12.78
N GLU A 176 13.16 0.39 -12.21
CA GLU A 176 13.65 1.08 -11.02
C GLU A 176 13.69 0.16 -9.79
N ALA A 177 12.64 -0.66 -9.61
CA ALA A 177 12.55 -1.59 -8.49
C ALA A 177 13.65 -2.65 -8.58
N ILE A 178 13.86 -3.28 -9.75
CA ILE A 178 14.92 -4.29 -9.88
C ILE A 178 16.30 -3.67 -9.73
N SER A 179 16.50 -2.46 -10.24
CA SER A 179 17.76 -1.73 -10.12
C SER A 179 18.12 -1.50 -8.66
N HIS A 180 17.11 -1.16 -7.85
CA HIS A 180 17.29 -0.99 -6.42
C HIS A 180 17.57 -2.32 -5.70
N ILE A 181 16.78 -3.36 -5.99
CA ILE A 181 16.90 -4.69 -5.36
C ILE A 181 18.24 -5.34 -5.68
N ARG A 182 18.71 -5.21 -6.92
CA ARG A 182 19.95 -5.84 -7.42
C ARG A 182 21.16 -4.92 -7.34
N GLN A 183 20.99 -3.69 -6.85
CA GLN A 183 22.06 -2.68 -6.77
C GLN A 183 22.77 -2.52 -8.12
N LEU A 184 21.99 -2.39 -9.20
CA LEU A 184 22.54 -2.20 -10.54
C LEU A 184 23.27 -0.87 -10.61
N THR A 185 24.38 -0.84 -11.36
CA THR A 185 25.06 0.41 -11.72
C THR A 185 24.16 1.26 -12.62
N ASP A 186 24.39 2.57 -12.65
CA ASP A 186 23.63 3.48 -13.52
C ASP A 186 23.64 3.02 -14.99
N TYR A 187 24.81 2.58 -15.48
CA TYR A 187 24.94 2.01 -16.83
C TYR A 187 24.04 0.79 -17.07
N ASN A 188 23.98 -0.15 -16.11
CA ASN A 188 23.16 -1.35 -16.26
C ASN A 188 21.66 -1.04 -16.12
N ARG A 189 21.30 -0.08 -15.26
CA ARG A 189 19.93 0.44 -15.15
C ARG A 189 19.48 1.09 -16.45
N GLU A 190 20.28 2.00 -17.00
CA GLU A 190 19.98 2.70 -18.26
C GLU A 190 19.88 1.72 -19.42
N ARG A 191 20.83 0.79 -19.53
CA ARG A 191 20.78 -0.26 -20.55
C ARG A 191 19.50 -1.11 -20.42
N LEU A 192 19.09 -1.46 -19.21
CA LEU A 192 17.83 -2.18 -18.99
C LEU A 192 16.62 -1.33 -19.36
N ALA A 193 16.59 -0.05 -18.99
CA ALA A 193 15.53 0.88 -19.36
C ALA A 193 15.38 0.99 -20.89
N HIS A 194 16.47 1.16 -21.63
CA HIS A 194 16.47 1.23 -23.09
C HIS A 194 15.99 -0.07 -23.78
N LEU A 195 16.01 -1.21 -23.11
CA LEU A 195 15.46 -2.46 -23.66
C LEU A 195 13.93 -2.51 -23.62
N VAL A 196 13.29 -1.72 -22.75
CA VAL A 196 11.84 -1.81 -22.46
C VAL A 196 11.09 -0.50 -22.59
N LEU A 197 11.80 0.62 -22.75
CA LEU A 197 11.25 1.95 -22.90
C LEU A 197 11.93 2.66 -24.07
N THR A 198 11.16 3.46 -24.80
CA THR A 198 11.73 4.45 -25.72
C THR A 198 12.33 5.63 -24.93
N GLU A 199 13.14 6.47 -25.59
CA GLU A 199 13.65 7.69 -24.97
C GLU A 199 12.52 8.65 -24.56
N GLU A 200 11.50 8.78 -25.42
CA GLU A 200 10.31 9.60 -25.15
C GLU A 200 9.51 9.07 -23.95
N GLU A 201 9.30 7.76 -23.89
CA GLU A 201 8.62 7.12 -22.75
C GLU A 201 9.41 7.32 -21.45
N THR A 202 10.74 7.18 -21.53
CA THR A 202 11.63 7.38 -20.37
C THR A 202 11.54 8.81 -19.85
N LEU A 203 11.63 9.81 -20.74
CA LEU A 203 11.44 11.21 -20.40
C LEU A 203 10.05 11.45 -19.80
N GLY A 204 9.01 10.88 -20.40
CA GLY A 204 7.64 10.98 -19.93
C GLY A 204 7.43 10.40 -18.52
N CYS A 205 8.12 9.32 -18.18
CA CYS A 205 8.10 8.74 -16.83
C CYS A 205 8.83 9.63 -15.81
N LEU A 206 9.96 10.24 -16.19
CA LEU A 206 10.76 11.09 -15.30
C LEU A 206 10.08 12.41 -14.92
N LEU A 207 9.16 12.89 -15.76
CA LEU A 207 8.47 14.16 -15.57
C LEU A 207 7.20 14.06 -14.69
N ARG A 208 6.80 12.87 -14.23
CA ARG A 208 5.58 12.61 -13.45
C ARG A 208 5.86 12.28 -11.99
#